data_AF-A0A1H8BE37-F1
#
_entry.id   AF-A0A1H8BE37-F1
#
_cell.length_a   1.000
_cell.length_b   1.000
_cell.length_c   1.000
_cell.angle_alpha   90.00
_cell.angle_beta   90.00
_cell.angle_gamma   90.00
#
_symmetry.space_group_name_H-M   'P 1'
#
loop_
_entity.id
_entity.type
_entity.pdbx_description
1 polymer ?
#
loop_
_entity_poly.entity_id
_entity_poly.type
_entity_poly.pdbx_seq_one_letter_code
_entity_poly.pdbx_strand_id
1 'polypeptide(L)'
;MNKTLYGGSALSVALDARDFVRRHGNSLSEVLHVVAGECGLELYCEADRLLDGLSPDPARVGKVVRQMRDRLAEVDSPEDRYAASLRWHGARLSDLAAALPS
;
A
#
# COMPACT_ATOMS: atom_id res chain seq x y z
N MET A 1 -30.82 -10.41 2.55
CA MET A 1 -29.85 -9.53 3.25
C MET A 1 -28.92 -10.41 4.07
N ASN A 2 -27.73 -10.74 3.57
CA ASN A 2 -26.71 -11.49 4.31
C ASN A 2 -25.44 -10.64 4.41
N LYS A 3 -25.29 -9.94 5.55
CA LYS A 3 -24.18 -9.06 5.92
C LYS A 3 -23.25 -9.82 6.87
N THR A 4 -22.52 -10.83 6.39
CA THR A 4 -21.54 -11.56 7.24
C THR A 4 -20.23 -11.96 6.55
N LEU A 5 -20.06 -11.69 5.24
CA LEU A 5 -18.85 -12.12 4.50
C LEU A 5 -17.72 -11.09 4.42
N TYR A 6 -17.93 -9.84 4.84
CA TYR A 6 -16.94 -8.78 4.64
C TYR A 6 -15.72 -8.85 5.57
N GLY A 7 -15.86 -9.38 6.79
CA GLY A 7 -14.78 -9.38 7.79
C GLY A 7 -13.62 -10.32 7.47
N GLY A 8 -13.91 -11.54 7.00
CA GLY A 8 -12.88 -12.52 6.63
C GLY A 8 -12.13 -12.13 5.36
N SER A 9 -12.83 -11.52 4.39
CA SER A 9 -12.22 -11.00 3.17
C SER A 9 -11.27 -9.85 3.46
N ALA A 10 -11.70 -8.85 4.25
CA ALA A 10 -10.90 -7.66 4.51
C ALA A 10 -9.63 -7.95 5.32
N LEU A 11 -9.72 -8.84 6.32
CA LEU A 11 -8.53 -9.28 7.07
C LEU A 11 -7.55 -10.05 6.16
N SER A 12 -8.05 -10.94 5.30
CA SER A 12 -7.20 -11.64 4.33
C SER A 12 -6.45 -10.67 3.41
N VAL A 13 -7.12 -9.62 2.94
CA VAL A 13 -6.48 -8.59 2.09
C VAL A 13 -5.47 -7.77 2.90
N ALA A 14 -5.74 -7.47 4.17
CA ALA A 14 -4.78 -6.79 5.04
C ALA A 14 -3.52 -7.64 5.29
N LEU A 15 -3.67 -8.96 5.43
CA LEU A 15 -2.54 -9.89 5.52
C LEU A 15 -1.77 -9.99 4.21
N ASP A 16 -2.46 -9.93 3.07
CA ASP A 16 -1.84 -9.87 1.75
C ASP A 16 -1.05 -8.55 1.56
N ALA A 17 -1.57 -7.42 2.04
CA ALA A 17 -0.83 -6.16 2.09
C ALA A 17 0.43 -6.27 2.97
N ARG A 18 0.35 -6.97 4.11
CA ARG A 18 1.52 -7.25 4.97
C ARG A 18 2.57 -8.07 4.24
N ASP A 19 2.17 -9.13 3.55
CA ASP A 19 3.11 -9.96 2.79
C ASP A 19 3.75 -9.18 1.64
N PHE A 20 2.98 -8.31 0.98
CA PHE A 20 3.51 -7.41 -0.04
C PHE A 20 4.57 -6.44 0.54
N VAL A 21 4.25 -5.73 1.63
CA VAL A 21 5.19 -4.81 2.28
C VAL A 21 6.43 -5.54 2.77
N ARG A 22 6.29 -6.73 3.36
CA ARG A 22 7.43 -7.51 3.85
C ARG A 22 8.36 -7.98 2.72
N ARG A 23 7.82 -8.39 1.57
CA ARG A 23 8.62 -8.90 0.44
C ARG A 23 9.21 -7.80 -0.43
N HIS A 24 8.53 -6.66 -0.53
CA HIS A 24 8.85 -5.60 -1.47
C HIS A 24 9.13 -4.26 -0.80
N GLY A 25 9.33 -4.28 0.52
CA GLY A 25 9.47 -3.08 1.35
C GLY A 25 10.58 -2.15 0.88
N ASN A 26 11.78 -2.69 0.64
CA ASN A 26 12.93 -1.91 0.19
C ASN A 26 12.65 -1.15 -1.12
N SER A 27 12.10 -1.85 -2.13
CA SER A 27 11.83 -1.22 -3.43
C SER A 27 10.65 -0.26 -3.35
N LEU A 28 9.62 -0.60 -2.56
CA LEU A 28 8.46 0.26 -2.35
C LEU A 28 8.85 1.56 -1.62
N SER A 29 9.64 1.46 -0.55
CA SER A 29 10.09 2.61 0.22
C SER A 29 11.00 3.52 -0.61
N GLU A 30 11.89 2.94 -1.42
CA GLU A 30 12.73 3.71 -2.34
C GLU A 30 11.88 4.47 -3.36
N VAL A 31 10.92 3.80 -4.00
CA VAL A 31 10.03 4.45 -4.98
C VAL A 31 9.19 5.55 -4.32
N LEU A 32 8.64 5.31 -3.13
CA LEU A 32 7.89 6.33 -2.39
C LEU A 32 8.78 7.52 -2.00
N HIS A 33 10.03 7.28 -1.60
CA HIS A 33 10.97 8.34 -1.27
C HIS A 33 11.34 9.18 -2.50
N VAL A 34 11.64 8.53 -3.63
CA VAL A 34 11.97 9.22 -4.87
C VAL A 34 10.82 10.10 -5.35
N VAL A 35 9.58 9.63 -5.19
CA VAL A 35 8.38 10.31 -5.67
C VAL A 35 7.90 11.41 -4.72
N ALA A 36 7.85 11.14 -3.42
CA ALA A 36 7.20 12.00 -2.44
C ALA A 36 8.14 12.44 -1.30
N GLY A 37 9.45 12.23 -1.44
CA GLY A 37 10.45 12.59 -0.45
C GLY A 37 10.22 11.91 0.91
N GLU A 38 10.50 12.64 1.97
CA GLU A 38 10.28 12.19 3.35
C GLU A 38 8.82 11.83 3.63
N CYS A 39 7.86 12.53 3.02
CA CYS A 39 6.44 12.23 3.20
C CYS A 39 6.10 10.81 2.67
N GLY A 40 6.72 10.37 1.58
CA GLY A 40 6.58 9.01 1.07
C GLY A 40 7.16 7.95 2.03
N LEU A 41 8.32 8.23 2.63
CA LEU A 41 8.93 7.34 3.62
C LEU A 41 8.11 7.27 4.91
N GLU A 42 7.59 8.39 5.38
CA GLU A 42 6.73 8.44 6.57
C GLU A 42 5.46 7.59 6.37
N LEU A 43 4.84 7.67 5.18
CA LEU A 43 3.69 6.84 4.81
C LEU A 43 4.04 5.34 4.79
N TYR A 44 5.20 5.00 4.22
CA TYR A 44 5.69 3.62 4.25
C TYR A 44 5.88 3.12 5.69
N CYS A 45 6.54 3.91 6.54
CA CYS A 45 6.78 3.59 7.95
C CYS A 45 5.47 3.48 8.75
N GLU A 46 4.45 4.29 8.43
CA GLU A 46 3.11 4.14 9.01
C GLU A 46 2.47 2.83 8.59
N ALA A 47 2.54 2.48 7.31
CA ALA A 47 1.99 1.21 6.80
C ALA A 47 2.68 0.00 7.44
N ASP A 48 4.01 0.01 7.53
CA ASP A 48 4.79 -1.05 8.16
C ASP A 48 4.38 -1.27 9.63
N ARG A 49 4.28 -0.17 10.40
CA ARG A 49 3.81 -0.20 11.80
C ARG A 49 2.38 -0.73 11.95
N LEU A 50 1.48 -0.39 11.01
CA LEU A 50 0.10 -0.89 11.02
C LEU A 50 0.02 -2.38 10.73
N LEU A 51 0.93 -2.90 9.90
CA LEU A 51 0.94 -4.26 9.41
C LEU A 51 1.71 -5.24 10.32
N ASP A 52 2.62 -4.74 11.18
CA ASP A 52 3.39 -5.55 12.13
C ASP A 52 2.53 -6.12 13.29
N GLY A 53 1.31 -5.59 13.49
CA GLY A 53 0.39 -6.09 14.51
C GLY A 53 -0.12 -7.52 14.27
N LEU A 54 -0.47 -8.23 15.37
CA LEU A 54 -1.05 -9.58 15.33
C LEU A 54 -2.37 -9.66 14.54
N SER A 55 -3.13 -8.57 14.51
CA SER A 55 -4.38 -8.43 13.76
C SER A 55 -4.45 -7.01 13.17
N PRO A 56 -3.97 -6.79 11.93
CA PRO A 56 -4.00 -5.47 11.31
C PRO A 56 -5.46 -5.02 11.10
N ASP A 57 -5.73 -3.74 11.36
CA ASP A 57 -7.04 -3.12 11.12
C ASP A 57 -7.21 -2.85 9.61
N PRO A 58 -8.12 -3.56 8.91
CA PRO A 58 -8.26 -3.41 7.46
C PRO A 58 -8.64 -2.00 7.01
N ALA A 59 -9.34 -1.22 7.83
CA ALA A 59 -9.73 0.14 7.45
C ALA A 59 -8.53 1.09 7.49
N ARG A 60 -7.70 0.99 8.53
CA ARG A 60 -6.46 1.77 8.65
C ARG A 60 -5.45 1.37 7.57
N VAL A 61 -5.31 0.07 7.31
CA VAL A 61 -4.48 -0.43 6.20
C VAL A 61 -5.02 0.08 4.86
N GLY A 62 -6.33 0.02 4.63
CA GLY A 62 -6.95 0.56 3.41
C GLY A 62 -6.65 2.04 3.20
N LYS A 63 -6.69 2.84 4.27
CA LYS A 63 -6.39 4.26 4.23
C LYS A 63 -4.94 4.53 3.81
N VAL A 64 -3.97 3.91 4.47
CA VAL A 64 -2.54 4.16 4.17
C VAL A 64 -2.14 3.62 2.79
N VAL A 65 -2.71 2.48 2.37
CA VAL A 65 -2.50 1.93 1.02
C VAL A 65 -3.01 2.89 -0.06
N ARG A 66 -4.19 3.51 0.14
CA ARG A 66 -4.70 4.54 -0.77
C ARG A 66 -3.80 5.77 -0.80
N GLN A 67 -3.32 6.23 0.35
CA GLN A 67 -2.40 7.37 0.41
C GLN A 67 -1.10 7.09 -0.35
N MET A 68 -0.49 5.91 -0.16
CA MET A 68 0.70 5.51 -0.93
C MET A 68 0.42 5.46 -2.44
N ARG A 69 -0.70 4.85 -2.85
CA ARG A 69 -1.13 4.82 -4.26
C ARG A 69 -1.26 6.24 -4.84
N ASP A 70 -1.93 7.13 -4.12
CA ASP A 70 -2.19 8.49 -4.58
C ASP A 70 -0.89 9.26 -4.76
N ARG A 71 0.10 9.08 -3.88
CA ARG A 71 1.45 9.62 -4.08
C ARG A 71 2.12 9.11 -5.35
N LEU A 72 2.01 7.81 -5.63
CA LEU A 72 2.59 7.26 -6.86
C LEU A 72 1.87 7.75 -8.13
N ALA A 73 0.59 8.10 -8.02
CA ALA A 73 -0.22 8.60 -9.14
C ALA A 73 0.03 10.08 -9.46
N GLU A 74 0.60 10.87 -8.54
CA GLU A 74 0.99 12.27 -8.74
C GLU A 74 2.19 12.44 -9.69
N VAL A 75 2.80 11.34 -10.15
CA VAL A 75 4.00 11.36 -11.00
C VAL A 75 3.62 11.40 -12.49
N ASP A 76 3.76 12.57 -13.11
CA ASP A 76 3.50 12.74 -14.55
C ASP A 76 4.56 12.08 -15.44
N SER A 77 5.84 12.07 -15.02
CA SER A 77 6.95 11.49 -15.79
C SER A 77 8.06 10.97 -14.86
N PRO A 78 8.03 9.68 -14.49
CA PRO A 78 9.08 9.09 -13.66
C PRO A 78 10.40 9.00 -14.44
N GLU A 79 11.53 9.14 -13.74
CA GLU A 79 12.83 8.78 -14.31
C GLU A 79 12.80 7.33 -14.84
N ASP A 80 13.38 7.09 -16.01
CA ASP A 80 13.33 5.79 -16.70
C ASP A 80 13.75 4.61 -15.81
N ARG A 81 14.73 4.83 -14.93
CA ARG A 81 15.22 3.80 -13.99
C ARG A 81 14.17 3.34 -12.96
N TYR A 82 13.18 4.17 -12.65
CA TYR A 82 12.12 3.86 -11.68
C TYR A 82 10.77 3.60 -12.34
N ALA A 83 10.62 3.85 -13.64
CA ALA A 83 9.34 3.74 -14.36
C ALA A 83 8.70 2.35 -14.25
N ALA A 84 9.50 1.27 -14.33
CA ALA A 84 8.99 -0.09 -14.17
C ALA A 84 8.51 -0.38 -12.74
N SER A 85 9.31 -0.01 -11.74
CA SER A 85 8.98 -0.19 -10.33
C SER A 85 7.76 0.63 -9.92
N LEU A 86 7.68 1.89 -10.37
CA LEU A 86 6.52 2.77 -10.14
C LEU A 86 5.23 2.13 -10.68
N ARG A 87 5.24 1.67 -11.94
CA ARG A 87 4.06 1.02 -12.54
C ARG A 87 3.65 -0.24 -11.80
N TRP A 88 4.62 -1.09 -11.46
CA TRP A 88 4.35 -2.34 -10.76
C TRP A 88 3.81 -2.12 -9.35
N HIS A 89 4.45 -1.25 -8.55
CA HIS A 89 3.99 -0.90 -7.20
C HIS A 89 2.64 -0.17 -7.23
N GLY A 90 2.45 0.77 -8.16
CA GLY A 90 1.20 1.50 -8.33
C GLY A 90 0.02 0.59 -8.68
N ALA A 91 0.21 -0.36 -9.59
CA ALA A 91 -0.79 -1.38 -9.90
C ALA A 91 -1.14 -2.21 -8.67
N ARG A 92 -0.12 -2.71 -7.96
CA ARG A 92 -0.32 -3.56 -6.78
C ARG A 92 -1.03 -2.83 -5.64
N LEU A 93 -0.66 -1.58 -5.37
CA LEU A 93 -1.34 -0.74 -4.38
C LEU A 93 -2.78 -0.41 -4.79
N SER A 94 -3.06 -0.29 -6.09
CA SER A 94 -4.42 -0.09 -6.59
C SER A 94 -5.30 -1.31 -6.36
N ASP A 95 -4.79 -2.51 -6.62
CA ASP A 95 -5.51 -3.76 -6.35
C ASP A 95 -5.83 -3.91 -4.86
N LEU A 96 -4.85 -3.66 -3.99
CA LEU A 96 -5.03 -3.70 -2.54
C LEU A 96 -6.03 -2.64 -2.07
N ALA A 97 -5.93 -1.41 -2.57
CA ALA A 97 -6.85 -0.31 -2.24
C ALA A 97 -8.30 -0.62 -2.63
N ALA A 98 -8.53 -1.27 -3.76
CA ALA A 98 -9.86 -1.64 -4.23
C ALA A 98 -10.51 -2.75 -3.39
N ALA A 99 -9.68 -3.62 -2.78
CA ALA A 99 -10.13 -4.76 -1.98
C ALA A 99 -10.21 -4.46 -0.47
N LEU A 100 -9.68 -3.32 -0.01
CA LEU A 100 -9.72 -2.87 1.37
C LEU A 100 -10.85 -1.86 1.63
N PRO A 101 -11.39 -1.81 2.86
CA PRO A 101 -12.41 -0.84 3.20
C PRO A 101 -11.89 0.61 3.19
N SER A 102 -12.83 1.52 2.91
CA SER A 102 -12.62 2.98 2.89
C SER A 102 -12.48 3.60 4.27
#